data_AF-A0A7C1WCU6-F1
#
_entry.id   AF-A0A7C1WCU6-F1
#
_cell.length_a   1.000
_cell.length_b   1.000
_cell.length_c   1.000
_cell.angle_alpha   90.00
_cell.angle_beta   90.00
_cell.angle_gamma   90.00
#
_symmetry.space_group_name_H-M   'P 1'
#
loop_
_entity.id
_entity.type
_entity.pdbx_description
1 polymer ?
#
loop_
_entity_poly.entity_id
_entity_poly.type
_entity_poly.pdbx_seq_one_letter_code
_entity_poly.pdbx_strand_id
1 'polypeptide(L)'
;MKSIMKLFIAIPIIAMIVFGMNTYASEDGSMTTLTGYVYSKTIINGVHTVIANAKVSLSSYTESGNSINYHAITDTTGKFKIDSVIQGEYSLHINAQGYSNFIIREFEVEQNHGMNSLKFFLRDTSQMKGGIVSGKVDFENSNNAIMNSIIEFISADTSRKNFFTTTDMEGRFRTKVPVGKYYVMVSIASKDSLSFYQEYYKNAHSIADAKVITVTDGESVSDIEFEIPEQIYLPKHKITFSGTV
;
A
#
# COMPACT_ATOMS: atom_id res chain seq x y z
N MET A 1 57.86 16.28 26.94
CA MET A 1 57.78 14.93 26.34
C MET A 1 56.97 14.07 27.29
N LYS A 2 55.78 13.53 26.98
CA LYS A 2 55.24 12.98 25.74
C LYS A 2 53.76 13.36 25.57
N SER A 3 53.42 13.70 24.32
CA SER A 3 52.05 13.85 23.81
C SER A 3 51.33 12.50 23.81
N ILE A 4 50.10 12.44 24.33
CA ILE A 4 49.21 11.28 24.17
C ILE A 4 48.31 11.57 22.97
N MET A 5 48.77 11.07 21.83
CA MET A 5 48.03 11.06 20.57
C MET A 5 46.89 10.04 20.70
N LYS A 6 45.64 10.51 20.82
CA LYS A 6 44.46 9.65 20.71
C LYS A 6 44.26 9.29 19.25
N LEU A 7 44.49 8.02 18.95
CA LEU A 7 44.27 7.36 17.67
C LEU A 7 42.76 7.36 17.36
N PHE A 8 42.33 8.16 16.38
CA PHE A 8 41.00 8.03 15.80
C PHE A 8 41.00 6.80 14.89
N ILE A 9 40.42 5.70 15.38
CA ILE A 9 40.09 4.56 14.53
C ILE A 9 38.81 4.94 13.78
N ALA A 10 38.98 5.30 12.51
CA ALA A 10 37.88 5.36 11.56
C ALA A 10 37.27 3.95 11.44
N ILE A 11 36.02 3.78 11.87
CA ILE A 11 35.26 2.57 11.58
C ILE A 11 34.64 2.77 10.20
N PRO A 12 35.00 1.97 9.18
CA PRO A 12 34.32 2.01 7.91
C PRO A 12 32.93 1.39 8.11
N ILE A 13 31.87 2.19 7.98
CA ILE A 13 30.52 1.66 7.86
C ILE A 13 30.46 0.96 6.51
N ILE A 14 30.52 -0.37 6.57
CA ILE A 14 30.32 -1.26 5.43
C ILE A 14 28.86 -1.08 4.99
N ALA A 15 28.67 -0.43 3.85
CA ALA A 15 27.42 -0.44 3.11
C ALA A 15 27.16 -1.88 2.64
N MET A 16 26.28 -2.58 3.36
CA MET A 16 25.81 -3.91 2.99
C MET A 16 24.47 -3.75 2.27
N ILE A 17 24.49 -3.93 0.95
CA ILE A 17 23.32 -4.00 0.08
C ILE A 17 22.49 -5.22 0.49
N VAL A 18 21.24 -5.02 0.92
CA VAL A 18 20.22 -6.07 0.97
C VAL A 18 18.90 -5.51 0.46
N PHE A 19 18.35 -6.20 -0.53
CA PHE A 19 17.04 -5.97 -1.13
C PHE A 19 15.93 -6.12 -0.07
N GLY A 20 15.14 -5.06 0.11
CA GLY A 20 14.02 -4.99 1.05
C GLY A 20 14.20 -3.81 2.00
N MET A 21 13.81 -2.61 1.57
CA MET A 21 13.98 -1.36 2.31
C MET A 21 13.13 -1.39 3.60
N ASN A 22 13.68 -1.96 4.65
CA ASN A 22 13.22 -1.75 6.01
C ASN A 22 13.83 -0.43 6.48
N THR A 23 12.99 0.51 6.90
CA THR A 23 13.43 1.75 7.53
C THR A 23 13.96 1.42 8.93
N TYR A 24 15.13 1.95 9.29
CA TYR A 24 15.72 1.75 10.61
C TYR A 24 15.78 3.06 11.38
N ALA A 25 15.18 3.10 12.57
CA ALA A 25 15.39 4.19 13.52
C ALA A 25 16.59 3.86 14.42
N SER A 26 17.45 4.85 14.70
CA SER A 26 18.62 4.63 15.55
C SER A 26 18.22 4.37 17.00
N GLU A 27 18.60 3.25 17.60
CA GLU A 27 18.23 2.88 18.98
C GLU A 27 18.72 3.91 20.04
N ASP A 28 19.73 4.73 19.72
CA ASP A 28 20.31 5.79 20.57
C ASP A 28 20.12 7.20 19.98
N GLY A 29 19.09 7.36 19.14
CA GLY A 29 18.78 8.64 18.50
C GLY A 29 18.29 9.68 19.50
N SER A 30 18.70 10.94 19.32
CA SER A 30 18.14 12.05 20.09
C SER A 30 16.62 12.14 19.87
N MET A 31 15.86 12.34 20.94
CA MET A 31 14.41 12.47 20.89
C MET A 31 13.99 13.86 20.40
N THR A 32 12.88 13.93 19.67
CA THR A 32 12.26 15.18 19.24
C THR A 32 10.74 15.12 19.34
N THR A 33 10.09 16.27 19.22
CA THR A 33 8.64 16.38 19.10
C THR A 33 8.30 16.69 17.65
N LEU A 34 7.47 15.85 17.04
CA LEU A 34 6.93 16.07 15.71
C LEU A 34 5.61 16.84 15.80
N THR A 35 5.50 17.97 15.11
CA THR A 35 4.23 18.71 15.01
C THR A 35 3.90 19.03 13.57
N GLY A 36 2.60 19.11 13.28
CA GLY A 36 2.14 19.52 11.96
C GLY A 36 0.64 19.64 11.87
N TYR A 37 0.18 19.90 10.65
CA TYR A 37 -1.21 20.06 10.30
C TYR A 37 -1.56 19.16 9.12
N VAL A 38 -2.79 18.65 9.14
CA VAL A 38 -3.36 17.87 8.04
C VAL A 38 -4.50 18.67 7.42
N TYR A 39 -4.44 18.84 6.11
CA TYR A 39 -5.39 19.60 5.32
C TYR A 39 -5.98 18.76 4.20
N SER A 40 -7.16 19.15 3.72
CA SER A 40 -7.70 18.72 2.44
C SER A 40 -6.96 19.43 1.31
N LYS A 41 -6.65 18.71 0.23
CA LYS A 41 -6.22 19.32 -1.04
C LYS A 41 -7.33 20.13 -1.69
N THR A 42 -8.59 19.84 -1.38
CA THR A 42 -9.73 20.65 -1.83
C THR A 42 -9.66 22.02 -1.18
N ILE A 43 -9.82 23.05 -2.00
CA ILE A 43 -9.82 24.44 -1.58
C ILE A 43 -11.27 24.92 -1.57
N ILE A 44 -11.72 25.45 -0.44
CA ILE A 44 -13.05 26.05 -0.28
C ILE A 44 -12.83 27.54 0.05
N ASN A 45 -13.43 28.44 -0.74
CA ASN A 45 -13.28 29.89 -0.59
C ASN A 45 -11.81 30.36 -0.52
N GLY A 46 -10.92 29.73 -1.30
CA GLY A 46 -9.50 30.09 -1.36
C GLY A 46 -8.64 29.55 -0.21
N VAL A 47 -9.20 28.74 0.70
CA VAL A 47 -8.46 28.17 1.84
C VAL A 47 -8.57 26.64 1.86
N HIS A 48 -7.48 25.97 2.24
CA HIS A 48 -7.51 24.53 2.51
C HIS A 48 -8.27 24.24 3.79
N THR A 49 -9.25 23.33 3.71
CA THR A 49 -9.97 22.86 4.91
C THR A 49 -9.05 22.01 5.78
N VAL A 50 -9.03 22.26 7.09
CA VAL A 50 -8.32 21.41 8.06
C VAL A 50 -9.02 20.07 8.21
N ILE A 51 -8.26 19.00 8.46
CA ILE A 51 -8.81 17.66 8.68
C ILE A 51 -8.60 17.27 10.13
N ALA A 52 -9.69 17.26 10.91
CA ALA A 52 -9.73 16.71 12.25
C ALA A 52 -9.86 15.18 12.23
N ASN A 53 -9.48 14.53 13.33
CA ASN A 53 -9.56 13.07 13.50
C ASN A 53 -8.75 12.25 12.47
N ALA A 54 -7.78 12.86 11.79
CA ALA A 54 -6.84 12.13 10.96
C ALA A 54 -5.82 11.42 11.86
N LYS A 55 -5.64 10.11 11.66
CA LYS A 55 -4.60 9.34 12.34
C LYS A 55 -3.29 9.50 11.57
N VAL A 56 -2.30 10.11 12.22
CA VAL A 56 -0.91 10.20 11.76
C VAL A 56 -0.13 9.10 12.48
N SER A 57 0.67 8.33 11.75
CA SER A 57 1.44 7.22 12.32
C SER A 57 2.82 7.14 11.69
N LEU A 58 3.81 6.83 12.51
CA LEU A 58 5.18 6.52 12.11
C LEU A 58 5.44 5.07 12.50
N SER A 59 5.99 4.28 11.58
CA SER A 59 6.41 2.91 11.86
C SER A 59 7.82 2.70 11.33
N SER A 60 8.67 2.09 12.15
CA SER A 60 10.05 1.71 11.80
C SER A 60 10.41 0.41 12.52
N TYR A 61 11.59 -0.13 12.26
CA TYR A 61 12.14 -1.26 12.98
C TYR A 61 13.51 -0.91 13.56
N THR A 62 13.85 -1.47 14.70
CA THR A 62 15.23 -1.44 15.20
C THR A 62 16.11 -2.38 14.39
N GLU A 63 17.43 -2.24 14.52
CA GLU A 63 18.40 -3.22 13.96
C GLU A 63 18.16 -4.63 14.53
N SER A 64 17.70 -4.71 15.77
CA SER A 64 17.29 -5.96 16.44
C SER A 64 15.94 -6.53 15.96
N GLY A 65 15.26 -5.85 15.03
CA GLY A 65 13.99 -6.28 14.42
C GLY A 65 12.73 -5.94 15.22
N ASN A 66 12.86 -5.17 16.31
CA ASN A 66 11.71 -4.74 17.11
C ASN A 66 10.98 -3.59 16.41
N SER A 67 9.65 -3.62 16.40
CA SER A 67 8.87 -2.54 15.79
C SER A 67 8.83 -1.30 16.67
N ILE A 68 9.14 -0.14 16.10
CA ILE A 68 8.96 1.18 16.71
C ILE A 68 7.74 1.83 16.05
N ASN A 69 6.74 2.20 16.86
CA ASN A 69 5.50 2.80 16.35
C ASN A 69 5.12 4.04 17.16
N TYR A 70 4.82 5.13 16.46
CA TYR A 70 4.25 6.34 17.04
C TYR A 70 2.95 6.71 16.34
N HIS A 71 2.05 7.37 17.06
CA HIS A 71 0.85 7.92 16.43
C HIS A 71 0.32 9.16 17.15
N ALA A 72 -0.45 9.95 16.42
CA ALA A 72 -1.29 11.02 16.95
C ALA A 72 -2.58 11.11 16.13
N ILE A 73 -3.59 11.74 16.71
CA ILE A 73 -4.84 12.09 16.04
C ILE A 73 -4.88 13.61 15.93
N THR A 74 -5.24 14.13 14.75
CA THR A 74 -5.40 15.57 14.59
C THR A 74 -6.58 16.11 15.37
N ASP A 75 -6.39 17.25 16.02
CA ASP A 75 -7.44 17.97 16.73
C ASP A 75 -8.42 18.68 15.78
N THR A 76 -9.39 19.42 16.33
CA THR A 76 -10.39 20.18 15.54
C THR A 76 -9.78 21.28 14.66
N THR A 77 -8.54 21.67 14.91
CA THR A 77 -7.77 22.62 14.09
C THR A 77 -6.91 21.91 13.04
N GLY A 78 -6.99 20.58 12.96
CA GLY A 78 -6.19 19.74 12.07
C GLY A 78 -4.75 19.55 12.54
N LYS A 79 -4.41 19.97 13.76
CA LYS A 79 -3.05 19.90 14.30
C LYS A 79 -2.80 18.54 14.96
N PHE A 80 -1.61 17.98 14.76
CA PHE A 80 -1.14 16.81 15.51
C PHE A 80 0.16 17.11 16.24
N LYS A 81 0.43 16.35 17.30
CA LYS A 81 1.68 16.35 18.06
C LYS A 81 2.04 14.92 18.44
N ILE A 82 3.24 14.48 18.08
CA ILE A 82 3.83 13.22 18.54
C ILE A 82 5.07 13.59 19.35
N ASP A 83 5.01 13.32 20.65
CA ASP A 83 6.13 13.57 21.56
C ASP A 83 7.10 12.40 21.58
N SER A 84 8.35 12.69 21.92
CA SER A 84 9.35 11.65 22.22
C SER A 84 9.55 10.68 21.04
N VAL A 85 9.67 11.24 19.83
CA VAL A 85 10.02 10.48 18.63
C VAL A 85 11.53 10.40 18.52
N ILE A 86 12.06 9.19 18.48
CA ILE A 86 13.49 8.96 18.27
C ILE A 86 13.83 9.41 16.84
N GLN A 87 14.89 10.21 16.67
CA GLN A 87 15.36 10.59 15.34
C GLN A 87 15.73 9.36 14.49
N GLY A 88 15.50 9.44 13.18
CA GLY A 88 15.76 8.34 12.25
C GLY A 88 14.71 8.24 11.14
N GLU A 89 14.78 7.17 10.36
CA GLU A 89 13.91 6.95 9.21
C GLU A 89 12.67 6.12 9.58
N TYR A 90 11.50 6.55 9.11
CA TYR A 90 10.21 5.92 9.37
C TYR A 90 9.39 5.83 8.09
N SER A 91 8.48 4.86 8.03
CA SER A 91 7.31 4.96 7.16
C SER A 91 6.24 5.82 7.85
N LEU A 92 5.89 6.95 7.23
CA LEU A 92 4.82 7.84 7.68
C LEU A 92 3.52 7.52 6.95
N HIS A 93 2.45 7.33 7.73
CA HIS A 93 1.10 7.07 7.24
C HIS A 93 0.12 8.08 7.82
N ILE A 94 -0.75 8.65 6.98
CA ILE A 94 -1.88 9.47 7.41
C ILE A 94 -3.16 8.91 6.80
N ASN A 95 -4.12 8.59 7.67
CA ASN A 95 -5.46 8.14 7.29
C ASN A 95 -6.52 9.08 7.88
N ALA A 96 -7.53 9.41 7.08
CA ALA A 96 -8.72 10.11 7.54
C ALA A 96 -9.93 9.60 6.75
N GLN A 97 -11.09 9.50 7.42
CA GLN A 97 -12.33 9.08 6.77
C GLN A 97 -12.71 10.04 5.63
N GLY A 98 -13.06 9.48 4.46
CA GLY A 98 -13.39 10.27 3.26
C GLY A 98 -12.17 10.81 2.50
N TYR A 99 -10.96 10.47 2.92
CA TYR A 99 -9.73 10.89 2.27
C TYR A 99 -8.86 9.70 1.84
N SER A 100 -8.11 9.90 0.76
CA SER A 100 -7.07 8.96 0.35
C SER A 100 -5.98 8.89 1.40
N ASN A 101 -5.47 7.69 1.65
CA ASN A 101 -4.28 7.50 2.48
C ASN A 101 -3.10 8.28 1.90
N PHE A 102 -2.31 8.86 2.79
CA PHE A 102 -1.05 9.52 2.47
C PHE A 102 0.09 8.71 3.08
N ILE A 103 1.10 8.36 2.28
CA ILE A 103 2.21 7.50 2.69
C ILE A 103 3.53 8.13 2.21
N ILE A 104 4.51 8.22 3.09
CA ILE A 104 5.93 8.47 2.77
C ILE A 104 6.71 7.30 3.35
N ARG A 105 7.39 6.53 2.51
CA ARG A 105 8.10 5.31 2.93
C ARG A 105 9.39 5.59 3.68
N GLU A 106 10.10 6.65 3.27
CA GLU A 106 11.38 7.09 3.82
C GLU A 106 11.20 8.50 4.38
N PHE A 107 10.50 8.60 5.51
CA PHE A 107 10.29 9.84 6.22
C PHE A 107 11.36 9.99 7.30
N GLU A 108 12.32 10.88 7.07
CA GLU A 108 13.37 11.19 8.02
C GLU A 108 12.83 12.11 9.14
N VAL A 109 13.05 11.73 10.40
CA VAL A 109 12.76 12.55 11.57
C VAL A 109 14.08 13.13 12.09
N GLU A 110 14.26 14.44 11.93
CA GLU A 110 15.43 15.18 12.40
C GLU A 110 15.12 16.12 13.58
N GLN A 111 16.17 16.60 14.26
CA GLN A 111 16.09 17.47 15.44
C GLN A 111 15.28 18.78 15.20
N ASN A 112 15.18 19.26 13.95
CA ASN A 112 14.54 20.54 13.61
C ASN A 112 13.06 20.46 13.16
N HIS A 113 12.46 19.28 13.09
CA HIS A 113 11.02 19.15 12.78
C HIS A 113 10.10 19.69 13.89
N GLY A 114 10.63 19.93 15.09
CA GLY A 114 9.91 20.65 16.16
C GLY A 114 9.71 22.15 15.89
N MET A 115 10.49 22.76 14.99
CA MET A 115 10.44 24.20 14.69
C MET A 115 9.68 24.55 13.40
N ASN A 116 9.61 23.62 12.44
CA ASN A 116 8.83 23.79 11.21
C ASN A 116 7.59 22.90 11.27
N SER A 117 6.41 23.47 11.55
CA SER A 117 5.17 22.70 11.55
C SER A 117 4.95 22.08 10.16
N LEU A 118 4.96 20.75 10.08
CA LEU A 118 4.74 20.03 8.83
C LEU A 118 3.33 20.30 8.30
N LYS A 119 3.15 20.24 6.98
CA LYS A 119 1.84 20.39 6.34
C LYS A 119 1.61 19.25 5.37
N PHE A 120 0.60 18.44 5.66
CA PHE A 120 0.19 17.34 4.82
C PHE A 120 -1.15 17.64 4.15
N PHE A 121 -1.29 17.27 2.89
CA PHE A 121 -2.48 17.55 2.11
C PHE A 121 -3.05 16.27 1.52
N LEU A 122 -4.19 15.84 2.05
CA LEU A 122 -4.89 14.62 1.66
C LEU A 122 -5.89 14.90 0.53
N ARG A 123 -6.07 13.94 -0.38
CA ARG A 123 -7.06 14.04 -1.45
C ARG A 123 -8.41 13.52 -0.97
N ASP A 124 -9.45 14.32 -1.11
CA ASP A 124 -10.83 13.90 -0.86
C ASP A 124 -11.21 12.81 -1.87
N THR A 125 -11.72 11.66 -1.39
CA THR A 125 -12.07 10.54 -2.26
C THR A 125 -13.30 10.82 -3.12
N SER A 126 -14.19 11.72 -2.70
CA SER A 126 -15.34 12.16 -3.50
C SER A 126 -14.93 12.95 -4.73
N GLN A 127 -13.81 13.67 -4.64
CA GLN A 127 -13.23 14.49 -5.71
C GLN A 127 -12.21 13.73 -6.56
N MET A 128 -11.94 12.46 -6.25
CA MET A 128 -11.08 11.65 -7.10
C MET A 128 -11.75 11.42 -8.44
N LYS A 129 -11.18 12.09 -9.45
CA LYS A 129 -11.33 11.75 -10.86
C LYS A 129 -11.11 10.25 -11.03
N GLY A 130 -11.95 9.63 -11.85
CA GLY A 130 -11.90 8.19 -12.03
C GLY A 130 -12.71 7.74 -13.22
N GLY A 131 -12.35 6.56 -13.73
CA GLY A 131 -13.08 5.87 -14.78
C GLY A 131 -13.85 4.68 -14.21
N ILE A 132 -14.75 4.13 -15.02
CA ILE A 132 -15.39 2.85 -14.71
C ILE A 132 -14.53 1.73 -15.27
N VAL A 133 -14.22 0.73 -14.45
CA VAL A 133 -13.59 -0.51 -14.93
C VAL A 133 -14.57 -1.66 -14.75
N SER A 134 -14.72 -2.47 -15.80
CA SER A 134 -15.63 -3.61 -15.80
C SER A 134 -15.09 -4.81 -16.56
N GLY A 135 -15.54 -5.99 -16.16
CA GLY A 135 -15.22 -7.25 -16.81
C GLY A 135 -15.90 -8.41 -16.11
N LYS A 136 -15.48 -9.64 -16.44
CA LYS A 136 -16.06 -10.88 -15.93
C LYS A 136 -14.97 -11.89 -15.58
N VAL A 137 -15.34 -12.82 -14.72
CA VAL A 137 -14.54 -13.98 -14.34
C VAL A 137 -15.37 -15.22 -14.59
N ASP A 138 -14.90 -16.07 -15.49
CA ASP A 138 -15.49 -17.36 -15.84
C ASP A 138 -14.49 -18.49 -15.59
N PHE A 139 -15.00 -19.71 -15.53
CA PHE A 139 -14.16 -20.91 -15.62
C PHE A 139 -13.74 -21.18 -17.06
N GLU A 140 -12.50 -21.61 -17.27
CA GLU A 140 -12.02 -22.05 -18.57
C GLU A 140 -12.90 -23.17 -19.12
N ASN A 141 -13.25 -23.06 -20.41
CA ASN A 141 -14.03 -24.07 -21.13
C ASN A 141 -15.42 -24.35 -20.54
N SER A 142 -15.93 -23.50 -19.66
CA SER A 142 -17.33 -23.53 -19.24
C SER A 142 -17.93 -22.13 -19.21
N ASN A 143 -19.23 -22.02 -19.47
CA ASN A 143 -19.95 -20.75 -19.32
C ASN A 143 -20.32 -20.47 -17.84
N ASN A 144 -19.58 -21.08 -16.91
CA ASN A 144 -19.85 -20.97 -15.48
C ASN A 144 -19.10 -19.78 -14.91
N ALA A 145 -19.87 -18.81 -14.44
CA ALA A 145 -19.33 -17.61 -13.84
C ALA A 145 -18.81 -17.84 -12.42
N ILE A 146 -17.76 -17.12 -12.03
CA ILE A 146 -17.16 -17.21 -10.70
C ILE A 146 -17.58 -15.98 -9.89
N MET A 147 -18.48 -16.18 -8.94
CA MET A 147 -18.92 -15.13 -8.00
C MET A 147 -17.92 -14.94 -6.86
N ASN A 148 -17.96 -13.76 -6.23
CA ASN A 148 -17.14 -13.42 -5.07
C ASN A 148 -15.62 -13.54 -5.29
N SER A 149 -15.16 -13.51 -6.54
CA SER A 149 -13.74 -13.36 -6.87
C SER A 149 -13.30 -11.95 -6.46
N ILE A 150 -12.13 -11.84 -5.81
CA ILE A 150 -11.55 -10.55 -5.45
C ILE A 150 -10.80 -10.02 -6.66
N ILE A 151 -11.19 -8.85 -7.16
CA ILE A 151 -10.48 -8.12 -8.20
C ILE A 151 -9.65 -7.04 -7.53
N GLU A 152 -8.34 -7.13 -7.67
CA GLU A 152 -7.38 -6.17 -7.14
C GLU A 152 -6.79 -5.31 -8.26
N PHE A 153 -6.92 -4.00 -8.13
CA PHE A 153 -6.26 -3.00 -8.97
C PHE A 153 -4.98 -2.55 -8.27
N ILE A 154 -3.86 -3.14 -8.67
CA ILE A 154 -2.53 -2.86 -8.14
C ILE A 154 -1.99 -1.64 -8.86
N SER A 155 -1.76 -0.56 -8.12
CA SER A 155 -1.25 0.69 -8.69
C SER A 155 0.18 0.50 -9.21
N ALA A 156 0.44 0.89 -10.45
CA ALA A 156 1.81 0.95 -10.99
C ALA A 156 2.66 2.05 -10.30
N ASP A 157 2.00 2.99 -9.62
CA ASP A 157 2.60 3.93 -8.67
C ASP A 157 2.54 3.33 -7.26
N THR A 158 3.66 2.81 -6.76
CA THR A 158 3.78 2.06 -5.49
C THR A 158 3.53 2.89 -4.23
N SER A 159 3.38 4.21 -4.38
CA SER A 159 2.99 5.12 -3.30
C SER A 159 1.48 5.10 -3.00
N ARG A 160 0.67 4.51 -3.90
CA ARG A 160 -0.79 4.42 -3.77
C ARG A 160 -1.20 3.04 -3.27
N LYS A 161 -2.28 2.98 -2.49
CA LYS A 161 -2.91 1.70 -2.13
C LYS A 161 -3.60 1.07 -3.35
N ASN A 162 -3.68 -0.25 -3.31
CA ASN A 162 -4.46 -1.04 -4.25
C ASN A 162 -5.97 -0.85 -3.97
N PHE A 163 -6.78 -0.99 -5.03
CA PHE A 163 -8.23 -0.95 -4.93
C PHE A 163 -8.80 -2.33 -5.12
N PHE A 164 -9.96 -2.60 -4.52
CA PHE A 164 -10.59 -3.92 -4.56
C PHE A 164 -12.05 -3.79 -4.96
N THR A 165 -12.55 -4.79 -5.67
CA THR A 165 -13.98 -5.06 -5.85
C THR A 165 -14.19 -6.57 -5.88
N THR A 166 -15.43 -7.02 -5.81
CA THR A 166 -15.78 -8.42 -5.99
C THR A 166 -16.69 -8.63 -7.20
N THR A 167 -16.68 -9.84 -7.76
CA THR A 167 -17.63 -10.24 -8.80
C THR A 167 -19.01 -10.57 -8.23
N ASP A 168 -20.05 -10.30 -9.01
CA ASP A 168 -21.46 -10.64 -8.72
C ASP A 168 -21.77 -12.12 -8.99
N MET A 169 -23.03 -12.53 -8.84
CA MET A 169 -23.46 -13.92 -9.07
C MET A 169 -23.32 -14.41 -10.52
N GLU A 170 -23.15 -13.48 -11.47
CA GLU A 170 -22.89 -13.77 -12.88
C GLU A 170 -21.41 -13.52 -13.23
N GLY A 171 -20.54 -13.46 -12.22
CA GLY A 171 -19.09 -13.32 -12.34
C GLY A 171 -18.64 -11.95 -12.82
N ARG A 172 -19.53 -10.96 -12.91
CA ARG A 172 -19.19 -9.63 -13.42
C ARG A 172 -18.77 -8.71 -12.31
N PHE A 173 -17.89 -7.76 -12.63
CA PHE A 173 -17.60 -6.63 -11.77
C PHE A 173 -17.71 -5.32 -12.55
N ARG A 174 -18.11 -4.27 -11.84
CA ARG A 174 -18.14 -2.89 -12.36
C ARG A 174 -17.88 -1.93 -11.22
N THR A 175 -16.77 -1.20 -11.25
CA THR A 175 -16.39 -0.30 -10.17
C THR A 175 -15.74 0.97 -10.67
N LYS A 176 -15.84 2.05 -9.89
CA LYS A 176 -15.15 3.30 -10.18
C LYS A 176 -13.73 3.21 -9.62
N VAL A 177 -12.73 3.32 -10.49
CA VAL A 177 -11.31 3.29 -10.12
C VAL A 177 -10.72 4.69 -10.35
N PRO A 178 -9.90 5.22 -9.43
CA PRO A 178 -9.25 6.50 -9.66
C PRO A 178 -8.37 6.52 -10.89
N VAL A 179 -8.13 7.72 -11.43
CA VAL A 179 -7.23 7.86 -12.59
C VAL A 179 -5.81 7.39 -12.28
N GLY A 180 -5.25 6.62 -13.20
CA GLY A 180 -3.92 6.03 -13.03
C GLY A 180 -3.66 4.84 -13.92
N LYS A 181 -2.50 4.22 -13.71
CA LYS A 181 -2.07 3.00 -14.36
C LYS A 181 -2.11 1.86 -13.36
N TYR A 182 -2.72 0.74 -13.74
CA TYR A 182 -2.97 -0.37 -12.84
C TYR A 182 -2.65 -1.71 -13.50
N TYR A 183 -2.09 -2.62 -12.73
CA TYR A 183 -2.20 -4.05 -13.00
C TYR A 183 -3.51 -4.53 -12.37
N VAL A 184 -4.23 -5.41 -13.06
CA VAL A 184 -5.46 -6.00 -12.53
C VAL A 184 -5.21 -7.47 -12.26
N MET A 185 -5.50 -7.91 -11.04
CA MET A 185 -5.32 -9.29 -10.61
C MET A 185 -6.65 -9.83 -10.07
N VAL A 186 -6.99 -11.06 -10.41
CA VAL A 186 -8.06 -11.80 -9.77
C VAL A 186 -7.47 -12.71 -8.69
N SER A 187 -8.12 -12.77 -7.54
CA SER A 187 -7.82 -13.71 -6.46
C SER A 187 -9.07 -14.49 -6.11
N ILE A 188 -8.97 -15.82 -6.15
CA ILE A 188 -10.08 -16.73 -5.92
C ILE A 188 -9.72 -17.66 -4.78
N ALA A 189 -10.57 -17.69 -3.75
CA ALA A 189 -10.41 -18.64 -2.66
C ALA A 189 -10.66 -20.06 -3.17
N SER A 190 -9.76 -20.99 -2.84
CA SER A 190 -9.99 -22.41 -3.06
C SER A 190 -11.21 -22.89 -2.27
N LYS A 191 -11.76 -24.04 -2.66
CA LYS A 191 -12.95 -24.64 -2.03
C LYS A 191 -12.78 -24.87 -0.52
N ASP A 192 -11.56 -25.18 -0.07
CA ASP A 192 -11.23 -25.36 1.35
C ASP A 192 -10.88 -24.04 2.07
N SER A 193 -10.85 -22.91 1.35
CA SER A 193 -10.47 -21.58 1.86
C SER A 193 -9.05 -21.51 2.46
N LEU A 194 -8.21 -22.51 2.20
CA LEU A 194 -6.84 -22.59 2.72
C LEU A 194 -5.79 -22.08 1.71
N SER A 195 -6.20 -21.82 0.47
CA SER A 195 -5.32 -21.29 -0.56
C SER A 195 -6.07 -20.32 -1.48
N PHE A 196 -5.30 -19.53 -2.20
CA PHE A 196 -5.83 -18.63 -3.23
C PHE A 196 -5.19 -18.99 -4.57
N TYR A 197 -6.01 -19.05 -5.61
CA TYR A 197 -5.53 -18.93 -6.98
C TYR A 197 -5.46 -17.46 -7.35
N GLN A 198 -4.38 -17.06 -8.03
CA GLN A 198 -4.16 -15.68 -8.45
C GLN A 198 -3.72 -15.63 -9.90
N GLU A 199 -4.24 -14.67 -10.64
CA GLU A 199 -3.87 -14.43 -12.03
C GLU A 199 -4.01 -12.94 -12.36
N TYR A 200 -3.08 -12.42 -13.17
CA TYR A 200 -3.14 -11.06 -13.69
C TYR A 200 -3.79 -11.03 -15.07
N TYR A 201 -4.44 -9.91 -15.37
CA TYR A 201 -5.14 -9.68 -16.63
C TYR A 201 -4.28 -10.03 -17.85
N LYS A 202 -4.90 -10.70 -18.83
CA LYS A 202 -4.26 -11.32 -20.01
C LYS A 202 -3.38 -12.52 -19.67
N ASN A 203 -3.85 -13.39 -18.77
CA ASN A 203 -3.26 -14.69 -18.46
C ASN A 203 -1.81 -14.59 -17.99
N ALA A 204 -1.50 -13.52 -17.25
CA ALA A 204 -0.18 -13.29 -16.71
C ALA A 204 -0.08 -13.90 -15.30
N HIS A 205 0.93 -14.72 -15.06
CA HIS A 205 1.13 -15.40 -13.77
C HIS A 205 2.11 -14.66 -12.84
N SER A 206 2.61 -13.51 -13.28
CA SER A 206 3.48 -12.65 -12.50
C SER A 206 3.22 -11.18 -12.85
N ILE A 207 3.52 -10.27 -11.92
CA ILE A 207 3.42 -8.84 -12.18
C ILE A 207 4.41 -8.38 -13.28
N ALA A 208 5.51 -9.11 -13.49
CA ALA A 208 6.50 -8.80 -14.53
C ALA A 208 5.94 -9.04 -15.94
N ASP A 209 5.05 -10.01 -16.09
CA ASP A 209 4.39 -10.35 -17.36
C ASP A 209 3.02 -9.68 -17.52
N ALA A 210 2.54 -9.02 -16.47
CA ALA A 210 1.21 -8.45 -16.43
C ALA A 210 1.06 -7.19 -17.29
N LYS A 211 -0.08 -7.08 -17.98
CA LYS A 211 -0.41 -5.90 -18.78
C LYS A 211 -1.01 -4.80 -17.89
N VAL A 212 -0.52 -3.58 -18.09
CA VAL A 212 -1.05 -2.38 -17.44
C VAL A 212 -2.27 -1.86 -18.19
N ILE A 213 -3.35 -1.56 -17.46
CA ILE A 213 -4.48 -0.77 -17.94
C ILE A 213 -4.31 0.70 -17.54
N THR A 214 -4.88 1.60 -18.32
CA THR A 214 -4.92 3.04 -17.99
C THR A 214 -6.36 3.44 -17.72
N VAL A 215 -6.60 4.03 -16.56
CA VAL A 215 -7.90 4.59 -16.17
C VAL A 215 -7.83 6.10 -16.33
N THR A 216 -8.67 6.62 -17.22
CA THR A 216 -8.83 8.06 -17.48
C THR A 216 -10.10 8.58 -16.81
N ASP A 217 -10.16 9.88 -16.54
CA ASP A 217 -11.30 10.52 -15.88
C ASP A 217 -12.56 10.44 -16.75
N GLY A 218 -13.65 9.89 -16.21
CA GLY A 218 -14.93 9.78 -16.91
C GLY A 218 -14.99 8.71 -18.01
N GLU A 219 -13.87 8.10 -18.38
CA GLU A 219 -13.82 7.02 -19.38
C GLU A 219 -14.17 5.66 -18.77
N SER A 220 -14.55 4.71 -19.63
CA SER A 220 -14.75 3.32 -19.24
C SER A 220 -13.68 2.43 -19.84
N VAL A 221 -13.12 1.55 -19.01
CA VAL A 221 -12.24 0.44 -19.42
C VAL A 221 -13.05 -0.84 -19.26
N SER A 222 -13.53 -1.38 -20.36
CA SER A 222 -14.31 -2.62 -20.41
C SER A 222 -13.45 -3.84 -20.74
N ASP A 223 -14.07 -5.01 -20.77
CA ASP A 223 -13.51 -6.26 -21.31
C ASP A 223 -12.25 -6.71 -20.55
N ILE A 224 -12.26 -6.50 -19.24
CA ILE A 224 -11.26 -7.04 -18.31
C ILE A 224 -11.68 -8.45 -17.89
N GLU A 225 -11.44 -9.39 -18.80
CA GLU A 225 -11.86 -10.78 -18.67
C GLU A 225 -10.76 -11.67 -18.06
N PHE A 226 -11.22 -12.64 -17.27
CA PHE A 226 -10.41 -13.73 -16.71
C PHE A 226 -11.11 -15.07 -16.97
N GLU A 227 -10.34 -16.04 -17.46
CA GLU A 227 -10.78 -17.43 -17.64
C GLU A 227 -9.93 -18.31 -16.74
N ILE A 228 -10.56 -18.97 -15.78
CA ILE A 228 -9.86 -19.60 -14.66
C ILE A 228 -9.97 -21.12 -14.75
N PRO A 229 -8.86 -21.88 -14.63
CA PRO A 229 -8.91 -23.33 -14.73
C PRO A 229 -9.83 -23.95 -13.65
N GLU A 230 -10.83 -24.76 -14.02
CA GLU A 230 -11.76 -25.39 -13.07
C GLU A 230 -11.06 -26.25 -12.01
N GLN A 231 -9.85 -26.74 -12.32
CA GLN A 231 -9.07 -27.60 -11.43
C GLN A 231 -8.73 -26.92 -10.10
N ILE A 232 -8.80 -25.59 -10.00
CA ILE A 232 -8.55 -24.87 -8.73
C ILE A 232 -9.65 -25.15 -7.67
N TYR A 233 -10.84 -25.58 -8.09
CA TYR A 233 -11.95 -25.94 -7.20
C TYR A 233 -12.09 -27.45 -6.95
N LEU A 234 -11.29 -28.26 -7.64
CA LEU A 234 -11.24 -29.68 -7.38
C LEU A 234 -10.40 -29.91 -6.11
N PRO A 235 -10.87 -30.74 -5.16
CA PRO A 235 -10.00 -31.16 -4.06
C PRO A 235 -8.77 -31.80 -4.68
N LYS A 236 -7.56 -31.47 -4.19
CA LYS A 236 -6.32 -32.18 -4.58
C LYS A 236 -6.60 -33.67 -4.44
N HIS A 237 -6.85 -34.36 -5.55
CA HIS A 237 -6.91 -35.80 -5.53
C HIS A 237 -5.54 -36.24 -5.05
N LYS A 238 -5.49 -37.01 -3.96
CA LYS A 238 -4.31 -37.79 -3.63
C LYS A 238 -3.97 -38.57 -4.88
N ILE A 239 -2.91 -38.16 -5.59
CA ILE A 239 -2.36 -38.94 -6.68
C ILE A 239 -1.76 -40.16 -6.01
N THR A 240 -2.54 -41.24 -5.92
CA THR A 240 -2.03 -42.54 -5.52
C THR A 240 -1.31 -43.10 -6.74
N PHE A 241 0.01 -43.02 -6.77
CA PHE A 241 0.80 -43.79 -7.72
C PHE A 241 0.70 -45.27 -7.31
N SER A 242 -0.22 -46.02 -7.91
CA SER A 242 -0.17 -47.49 -7.89
C SER A 242 0.67 -47.96 -9.08
N GLY A 243 1.99 -47.88 -8.93
CA GLY A 243 2.92 -48.61 -9.77
C GLY A 243 3.24 -49.93 -9.08
N THR A 244 2.97 -51.06 -9.74
CA THR A 244 3.48 -52.37 -9.33
C THR A 244 4.95 -52.44 -9.75
N VAL A 245 5.85 -52.78 -8.81
CA VAL A 245 7.25 -53.15 -9.08
C VAL A 245 7.28 -54.60 -9.55
#